data_AF-N1UQ02-F1
#
_entry.id   AF-N1UQ02-F1
#
_cell.length_a   1.000
_cell.length_b   1.000
_cell.length_c   1.000
_cell.angle_alpha   90.00
_cell.angle_beta   90.00
_cell.angle_gamma   90.00
#
_symmetry.space_group_name_H-M   'P 1'
#
loop_
_entity.id
_entity.type
_entity.pdbx_description
1 polymer ?
#
loop_
_entity_poly.entity_id
_entity_poly.type
_entity_poly.pdbx_seq_one_letter_code
_entity_poly.pdbx_strand_id
1 'polypeptide(L)'
;MGDNKFSALNSCVFSGGSFAFVPKGVKTPMPLQAYFKVTAASSGQYERTLLIADEGAELEYSEGCSSVQDKGTNFHTAVVELISHKNAKIFYTTIQNWKKICTTGPSNAGYVMKEAISLGRT
;
A
#
# COMPACT_ATOMS: atom_id res chain seq x y z
N MET A 1 10.82 -10.41 -13.35
CA MET A 1 10.47 -9.25 -14.21
C MET A 1 9.14 -9.57 -14.85
N GLY A 2 8.07 -8.99 -14.32
CA GLY A 2 6.70 -9.28 -14.71
C GLY A 2 5.76 -8.45 -13.86
N ASP A 3 5.95 -7.12 -13.88
CA ASP A 3 5.07 -6.19 -13.19
C ASP A 3 3.70 -6.25 -13.86
N ASN A 4 2.63 -6.31 -13.07
CA ASN A 4 1.30 -6.30 -13.62
C ASN A 4 1.00 -4.91 -14.23
N LYS A 5 0.01 -4.85 -15.14
CA LYS A 5 -0.36 -3.58 -15.81
C LYS A 5 -0.71 -2.44 -14.85
N PHE A 6 -1.11 -2.74 -13.61
CA PHE A 6 -1.45 -1.75 -12.59
C PHE A 6 -0.24 -1.29 -11.78
N SER A 7 0.80 -2.12 -11.56
CA SER A 7 2.09 -1.66 -11.00
C SER A 7 2.87 -0.81 -11.99
N ALA A 8 2.80 -1.12 -13.29
CA ALA A 8 3.34 -0.25 -14.33
C ALA A 8 2.60 1.12 -14.34
N LEU A 9 1.27 1.12 -14.24
CA LEU A 9 0.48 2.34 -14.12
C LEU A 9 0.84 3.13 -12.85
N ASN A 10 0.87 2.49 -11.68
CA ASN A 10 1.25 3.12 -10.42
C ASN A 10 2.66 3.72 -10.51
N SER A 11 3.63 3.03 -11.13
CA SER A 11 4.98 3.57 -11.34
C SER A 11 5.02 4.85 -12.18
N CYS A 12 4.09 5.02 -13.12
CA CYS A 12 4.01 6.23 -13.94
C CYS A 12 3.28 7.41 -13.26
N VAL A 13 2.32 7.14 -12.38
CA VAL A 13 1.37 8.16 -11.90
C VAL A 13 1.18 8.21 -10.37
N PHE A 14 2.04 7.53 -9.60
CA PHE A 14 1.98 7.62 -8.14
C PHE A 14 2.09 9.08 -7.70
N SER A 15 1.22 9.47 -6.77
CA SER A 15 1.10 10.86 -6.31
C SER A 15 1.39 11.03 -4.82
N GLY A 16 1.69 9.93 -4.13
CA GLY A 16 2.08 9.93 -2.72
C GLY A 16 2.28 8.52 -2.17
N GLY A 17 2.62 8.44 -0.88
CA GLY A 17 2.78 7.18 -0.16
C GLY A 17 3.68 7.34 1.06
N SER A 18 4.18 6.21 1.57
CA SER A 18 4.95 6.17 2.82
C SER A 18 6.36 5.65 2.57
N PHE A 19 7.35 6.26 3.22
CA PHE A 19 8.72 5.74 3.25
C PHE A 19 9.16 5.56 4.69
N ALA A 20 9.66 4.37 5.04
CA ALA A 20 10.23 4.10 6.34
C ALA A 20 11.54 3.30 6.21
N PHE A 21 12.57 3.77 6.92
CA PHE A 21 13.85 3.09 7.04
C PHE A 21 14.13 2.81 8.52
N VAL A 22 14.41 1.56 8.86
CA VAL A 22 14.81 1.15 10.21
C VAL A 22 16.29 0.77 10.20
N PRO A 23 17.15 1.50 10.94
CA PRO A 23 18.59 1.23 10.99
C PRO A 23 18.95 -0.11 11.60
N LYS A 24 20.19 -0.55 11.35
CA LYS A 24 20.75 -1.82 11.85
C LYS A 24 20.50 -2.03 13.34
N GLY A 25 19.94 -3.20 13.68
CA GLY A 25 19.67 -3.63 15.06
C GLY A 25 18.56 -2.86 15.79
N VAL A 26 17.91 -1.89 15.14
CA VAL A 26 16.82 -1.12 15.75
C VAL A 26 15.51 -1.89 15.62
N LYS A 27 14.76 -1.94 16.72
CA LYS A 27 13.40 -2.49 16.75
C LYS A 27 12.42 -1.36 16.97
N THR A 28 11.41 -1.26 16.12
CA THR A 28 10.32 -0.28 16.32
C THR A 28 9.58 -0.62 17.61
N PRO A 29 9.49 0.30 18.59
CA PRO A 29 8.85 0.04 19.89
C PRO A 29 7.32 -0.06 19.77
N MET A 30 6.76 0.40 18.66
CA MET A 30 5.34 0.38 18.33
C MET A 30 5.14 0.30 16.81
N PRO A 31 3.98 -0.15 16.33
CA PRO A 31 3.68 -0.19 14.90
C PRO A 31 3.65 1.22 14.29
N LEU A 32 4.32 1.40 13.16
CA LEU A 32 4.13 2.58 12.31
C LEU A 32 2.78 2.48 11.62
N GLN A 33 1.93 3.49 11.77
CA GLN A 33 0.58 3.48 11.22
C GLN A 33 0.39 4.56 10.15
N ALA A 34 -0.08 4.16 8.98
CA ALA A 34 -0.52 5.07 7.93
C ALA A 34 -2.01 4.87 7.64
N TYR A 35 -2.72 5.96 7.39
CA TYR A 35 -4.14 5.91 7.05
C TYR A 35 -4.42 6.71 5.79
N PHE A 36 -4.96 6.02 4.79
CA PHE A 36 -5.27 6.57 3.48
C PHE A 36 -6.78 6.70 3.31
N LYS A 37 -7.25 7.95 3.17
CA LYS A 37 -8.68 8.27 3.14
C LYS A 37 -9.10 8.82 1.77
N VAL A 38 -9.91 8.06 1.04
CA VAL A 38 -10.52 8.52 -0.22
C VAL A 38 -11.78 9.34 0.10
N THR A 39 -11.78 10.62 -0.24
CA THR A 39 -12.89 11.56 0.02
C THR A 39 -13.56 12.14 -1.23
N ALA A 40 -12.90 12.07 -2.40
CA ALA A 40 -13.37 12.67 -3.64
C ALA A 40 -14.02 11.64 -4.59
N ALA A 41 -15.10 12.06 -5.27
CA ALA A 41 -15.86 11.18 -6.15
C ALA A 41 -15.15 11.04 -7.49
N SER A 42 -15.08 9.83 -8.01
CA SER A 42 -14.38 9.52 -9.27
C SER A 42 -12.89 9.86 -9.21
N SER A 43 -12.26 9.58 -8.08
CA SER A 43 -10.82 9.81 -7.88
C SER A 43 -10.01 8.54 -8.07
N GLY A 44 -8.82 8.70 -8.65
CA GLY A 44 -7.79 7.66 -8.71
C GLY A 44 -6.78 7.88 -7.59
N GLN A 45 -6.60 6.90 -6.71
CA GLN A 45 -5.54 6.92 -5.70
C GLN A 45 -4.43 5.94 -6.06
N TYR A 46 -3.23 6.48 -6.19
CA TYR A 46 -2.01 5.79 -6.63
C TYR A 46 -0.96 5.93 -5.53
N GLU A 47 -0.98 5.00 -4.58
CA GLU A 47 -0.07 5.04 -3.42
C GLU A 47 1.11 4.09 -3.62
N ARG A 48 2.30 4.53 -3.18
CA ARG A 48 3.50 3.69 -3.18
C ARG A 48 4.21 3.74 -1.84
N THR A 49 4.28 2.61 -1.15
CA THR A 49 4.91 2.47 0.16
C THR A 49 6.23 1.73 0.02
N LEU A 50 7.33 2.29 0.51
CA LEU A 50 8.65 1.65 0.55
C LEU A 50 9.12 1.51 1.99
N LEU A 51 9.25 0.26 2.45
CA LEU A 51 9.71 -0.09 3.79
C LEU A 51 11.05 -0.81 3.71
N ILE A 52 12.05 -0.30 4.42
CA ILE A 52 13.40 -0.85 4.45
C ILE A 52 13.78 -1.16 5.89
N ALA A 53 14.10 -2.42 6.17
CA ALA A 53 14.65 -2.86 7.46
C ALA A 53 16.09 -3.37 7.26
N ASP A 54 17.05 -2.64 7.83
CA ASP A 54 18.48 -2.95 7.77
C ASP A 54 18.82 -4.17 8.66
N GLU A 55 20.06 -4.65 8.64
CA GLU A 55 20.47 -5.91 9.26
C GLU A 55 20.02 -6.02 10.74
N GLY A 56 19.34 -7.12 11.08
CA GLY A 56 18.85 -7.36 12.45
C GLY A 56 17.77 -6.37 12.94
N ALA A 57 17.25 -5.51 12.08
CA ALA A 57 16.19 -4.57 12.42
C ALA A 57 14.82 -5.25 12.46
N GLU A 58 13.89 -4.67 13.23
CA GLU A 58 12.51 -5.14 13.33
C GLU A 58 11.57 -3.96 13.10
N LEU A 59 10.73 -4.07 12.07
CA LEU A 59 9.75 -3.07 11.66
C LEU A 59 8.36 -3.67 11.71
N GLU A 60 7.46 -3.04 12.45
CA GLU A 60 6.02 -3.29 12.33
C GLU A 60 5.34 -2.09 11.67
N TYR A 61 4.61 -2.33 10.59
CA TYR A 61 3.90 -1.32 9.81
C TYR A 61 2.48 -1.77 9.54
N SER A 62 1.51 -0.91 9.85
CA SER A 62 0.09 -1.15 9.61
C SER A 62 -0.50 -0.01 8.78
N GLU A 63 -1.21 -0.34 7.72
CA GLU A 63 -1.93 0.66 6.95
C GLU A 63 -3.41 0.35 6.74
N GLY A 64 -4.22 1.37 7.00
CA GLY A 64 -5.66 1.34 6.78
C GLY A 64 -6.04 2.16 5.54
N CYS A 65 -6.81 1.57 4.64
CA CYS A 65 -7.45 2.30 3.53
C CYS A 65 -8.96 2.23 3.71
N SER A 66 -9.66 3.37 3.61
CA SER A 66 -11.13 3.38 3.64
C SER A 66 -11.74 4.40 2.68
N SER A 67 -12.86 3.99 2.07
CA SER A 67 -13.70 4.86 1.24
C SER A 67 -14.85 5.44 2.06
N VAL A 68 -15.03 6.77 2.03
CA VAL A 68 -16.15 7.42 2.73
C VAL A 68 -17.38 7.60 1.83
N GLN A 69 -17.19 7.70 0.51
CA GLN A 69 -18.26 7.99 -0.45
C GLN A 69 -19.02 6.75 -0.95
N ASP A 70 -20.34 6.93 -1.09
CA ASP A 70 -21.29 5.92 -1.59
C ASP A 70 -21.60 6.03 -3.10
N LYS A 71 -21.07 7.05 -3.79
CA LYS A 71 -21.39 7.35 -5.21
C LYS A 71 -20.14 7.61 -6.04
N GLY A 72 -20.06 6.99 -7.22
CA GLY A 72 -18.97 7.12 -8.20
C GLY A 72 -18.05 5.89 -8.29
N THR A 73 -17.35 5.74 -9.41
CA THR A 73 -16.35 4.69 -9.60
C THR A 73 -14.99 5.18 -9.12
N ASN A 74 -14.44 4.57 -8.07
CA ASN A 74 -13.10 4.89 -7.57
C ASN A 74 -12.12 3.80 -7.98
N PHE A 75 -10.90 4.21 -8.34
CA PHE A 75 -9.81 3.32 -8.71
C PHE A 75 -8.69 3.48 -7.70
N HIS A 76 -8.31 2.39 -7.04
CA HIS A 76 -7.24 2.38 -6.05
C HIS A 76 -6.18 1.37 -6.47
N THR A 77 -4.95 1.85 -6.66
CA THR A 77 -3.79 0.99 -6.86
C THR A 77 -2.70 1.37 -5.90
N ALA A 78 -2.24 0.37 -5.14
CA ALA A 78 -1.19 0.50 -4.16
C ALA A 78 -0.05 -0.46 -4.48
N VAL A 79 1.18 0.04 -4.48
CA VAL A 79 2.39 -0.78 -4.56
C VAL A 79 3.13 -0.66 -3.24
N VAL A 80 3.49 -1.79 -2.65
CA VAL A 80 4.23 -1.86 -1.40
C VAL A 80 5.54 -2.61 -1.64
N GLU A 81 6.66 -1.97 -1.39
CA GLU A 81 7.99 -2.54 -1.53
C GLU A 81 8.58 -2.77 -0.15
N LEU A 82 8.89 -4.03 0.15
CA LEU A 82 9.46 -4.46 1.43
C LEU A 82 10.89 -4.94 1.18
N ILE A 83 11.87 -4.22 1.71
CA ILE A 83 13.28 -4.57 1.61
C ILE A 83 13.77 -5.02 2.99
N SER A 84 13.97 -6.33 3.14
CA SER A 84 14.46 -6.93 4.39
C SER A 84 15.90 -7.38 4.22
N HIS A 85 16.82 -6.76 4.96
CA HIS A 85 18.21 -7.18 5.04
C HIS A 85 18.39 -8.39 5.96
N LYS A 86 19.62 -8.92 6.04
CA LYS A 86 19.96 -10.13 6.80
C LYS A 86 19.45 -10.06 8.25
N ASN A 87 18.82 -11.12 8.72
CA ASN A 87 18.23 -11.22 10.07
C ASN A 87 17.20 -10.12 10.42
N ALA A 88 16.79 -9.28 9.47
CA ALA A 88 15.76 -8.28 9.68
C ALA A 88 14.37 -8.90 9.56
N LYS A 89 13.38 -8.24 10.17
CA LYS A 89 11.97 -8.66 10.14
C LYS A 89 11.08 -7.47 9.82
N ILE A 90 10.18 -7.64 8.86
CA ILE A 90 9.13 -6.67 8.55
C ILE A 90 7.77 -7.35 8.75
N PHE A 91 7.01 -6.85 9.72
CA PHE A 91 5.61 -7.19 9.93
C PHE A 91 4.76 -6.14 9.25
N TYR A 92 4.20 -6.49 8.11
CA TYR A 92 3.37 -5.59 7.32
C TYR A 92 1.91 -6.05 7.38
N THR A 93 1.03 -5.17 7.86
CA THR A 93 -0.41 -5.41 7.97
C THR A 93 -1.16 -4.38 7.15
N THR A 94 -2.19 -4.80 6.42
CA THR A 94 -3.10 -3.88 5.74
C THR A 94 -4.55 -4.18 6.07
N ILE A 95 -5.31 -3.13 6.37
CA ILE A 95 -6.74 -3.17 6.63
C ILE A 95 -7.43 -2.43 5.50
N GLN A 96 -8.18 -3.15 4.69
CA GLN A 96 -8.84 -2.63 3.49
C GLN A 96 -10.36 -2.60 3.74
N ASN A 97 -10.91 -1.41 4.01
CA ASN A 97 -12.34 -1.22 4.28
C ASN A 97 -13.01 -0.42 3.16
N TRP A 98 -13.37 -1.12 2.08
CA TRP A 98 -14.01 -0.53 0.91
C TRP A 98 -15.51 -0.76 0.93
N LYS A 99 -16.29 0.30 0.68
CA LYS A 99 -17.73 0.17 0.48
C LYS A 99 -17.99 -0.56 -0.84
N LYS A 100 -18.91 -1.53 -0.84
CA LYS A 100 -19.39 -2.18 -2.07
C LYS A 100 -19.97 -1.11 -2.99
N ILE A 101 -19.39 -0.99 -4.18
CA ILE A 101 -19.93 -0.22 -5.31
C ILE A 101 -21.44 -0.43 -5.39
N CYS A 102 -22.22 0.64 -5.20
CA CYS A 102 -23.65 0.61 -5.44
C CYS A 102 -23.90 0.49 -6.94
N THR A 103 -24.34 -0.69 -7.36
CA THR A 103 -24.81 -1.03 -8.70
C THR A 103 -26.06 -0.23 -9.07
N THR A 104 -25.94 0.64 -10.08
CA THR A 104 -26.98 0.95 -11.07
C THR A 104 -26.34 1.36 -12.40
N GLY A 105 -26.08 0.38 -13.29
CA GLY A 105 -25.60 0.58 -14.67
C GLY A 105 -24.46 -0.37 -15.08
N PRO A 106 -24.39 -0.83 -16.34
CA PRO A 106 -23.59 -1.99 -16.76
C PRO A 106 -22.06 -1.78 -16.84
N SER A 107 -21.51 -0.61 -16.45
CA SER A 107 -20.10 -0.27 -16.74
C SER A 107 -19.29 0.39 -15.62
N ASN A 108 -19.72 0.34 -14.36
CA ASN A 108 -19.02 1.04 -13.28
C ASN A 108 -18.40 0.06 -12.27
N ALA A 109 -17.30 -0.58 -12.66
CA ALA A 109 -16.46 -1.40 -11.77
C ALA A 109 -15.37 -0.53 -11.14
N GLY A 110 -15.42 -0.34 -9.82
CA GLY A 110 -14.27 0.16 -9.05
C GLY A 110 -13.27 -0.98 -8.83
N TYR A 111 -11.99 -0.70 -9.00
CA TYR A 111 -10.92 -1.69 -8.85
C TYR A 111 -10.01 -1.27 -7.69
N VAL A 112 -9.77 -2.22 -6.80
CA VAL A 112 -8.82 -2.10 -5.69
C VAL A 112 -7.74 -3.14 -5.93
N MET A 113 -6.52 -2.69 -6.17
CA MET A 113 -5.37 -3.56 -6.39
C MET A 113 -4.25 -3.16 -5.45
N LYS A 114 -3.73 -4.13 -4.68
CA LYS A 114 -2.57 -3.92 -3.82
C LYS A 114 -1.55 -5.00 -4.09
N GLU A 115 -0.35 -4.60 -4.46
CA GLU A 115 0.75 -5.50 -4.77
C GLU A 115 1.88 -5.28 -3.78
N ALA A 116 2.28 -6.33 -3.07
CA ALA A 116 3.42 -6.31 -2.17
C ALA A 116 4.60 -7.04 -2.82
N ILE A 117 5.71 -6.34 -3.02
CA ILE A 117 6.95 -6.85 -3.58
C ILE A 117 7.95 -6.97 -2.43
N SER A 118 8.32 -8.19 -2.08
CA SER A 118 9.33 -8.46 -1.05
C SER A 118 10.66 -8.81 -1.70
N LEU A 119 11.69 -8.00 -1.40
CA LEU A 119 13.06 -8.20 -1.86
C LEU A 119 13.92 -8.54 -0.64
N GLY A 120 14.09 -9.85 -0.39
CA GLY A 120 15.02 -10.36 0.60
C GLY A 120 16.37 -10.70 -0.03
N ARG A 121 17.47 -10.20 0.54
CA ARG A 121 18.82 -10.72 0.27
C ARG A 121 19.23 -11.54 1.49
N THR A 122 19.15 -12.87 1.36
CA THR A 122 19.60 -13.86 2.35
C THR A 122 21.11 -13.79 2.58
#